data_AF-A0A8H7L3S6-F1
#
_entry.id   AF-A0A8H7L3S6-F1
#
_cell.length_a   1.000
_cell.length_b   1.000
_cell.length_c   1.000
_cell.angle_alpha   90.00
_cell.angle_beta   90.00
_cell.angle_gamma   90.00
#
_symmetry.space_group_name_H-M   'P 1'
#
loop_
_entity.id
_entity.type
_entity.pdbx_description
1 polymer ?
#
loop_
_entity_poly.entity_id
_entity_poly.type
_entity_poly.pdbx_seq_one_letter_code
_entity_poly.pdbx_strand_id
1 'polypeptide(L)'
;MANWDAVAVKAQLRLTAQRLGQLQERQDSQSQVTRKDIANLLQQGDLTLARAKAQALVHDDSLGDLFEALEMHVGLIVEHFGELENK
;
A
#
# COMPACT_ATOMS: atom_id res chain seq x y z
N MET A 1 9.86 31.59 -8.94
CA MET A 1 9.45 30.17 -8.78
C MET A 1 9.87 29.75 -7.39
N ALA A 2 9.02 29.05 -6.64
CA ALA A 2 9.36 28.68 -5.26
C ALA A 2 10.70 27.92 -5.28
N ASN A 3 11.68 28.40 -4.50
CA ASN A 3 12.99 27.78 -4.40
C ASN A 3 12.85 26.53 -3.54
N TRP A 4 12.34 25.44 -4.12
CA TRP A 4 12.12 24.19 -3.42
C TRP A 4 13.46 23.45 -3.26
N ASP A 5 13.67 22.86 -2.08
CA ASP A 5 14.87 22.08 -1.80
C ASP A 5 14.75 20.71 -2.50
N ALA A 6 15.37 20.61 -3.67
CA ALA A 6 15.32 19.42 -4.51
C ALA A 6 15.88 18.17 -3.82
N VAL A 7 16.92 18.33 -2.98
CA VAL A 7 17.50 17.23 -2.20
C VAL A 7 16.51 16.74 -1.15
N ALA A 8 15.90 17.67 -0.42
CA ALA A 8 14.90 17.32 0.59
C ALA A 8 13.68 16.65 -0.04
N VAL A 9 13.18 17.14 -1.18
CA VAL A 9 12.02 16.54 -1.85
C VAL A 9 12.34 15.15 -2.38
N LYS A 10 13.50 14.96 -3.02
CA LYS A 10 13.94 13.63 -3.48
C LYS A 10 14.06 12.64 -2.33
N ALA A 11 14.57 13.08 -1.18
CA ALA A 11 14.65 12.26 0.03
C ALA A 11 13.25 11.88 0.57
N GLN A 12 12.29 12.81 0.58
CA GLN A 12 10.92 12.53 0.98
C GLN A 12 10.21 11.55 0.05
N LEU A 13 10.41 11.66 -1.27
CA LEU A 13 9.87 10.71 -2.23
C LEU A 13 10.43 9.30 -2.02
N ARG A 14 11.74 9.15 -1.79
CA ARG A 14 12.36 7.86 -1.46
C ARG A 14 11.80 7.26 -0.17
N LEU A 15 11.65 8.07 0.87
CA LEU A 15 11.05 7.65 2.13
C LEU A 15 9.60 7.21 1.95
N THR A 16 8.85 7.90 1.09
CA THR A 16 7.46 7.58 0.78
C THR A 16 7.37 6.21 0.08
N ALA A 17 8.19 5.95 -0.93
CA ALA A 17 8.25 4.65 -1.59
C ALA A 17 8.57 3.52 -0.58
N GLN A 18 9.60 3.71 0.26
CA GLN A 18 9.93 2.72 1.28
C GLN A 18 8.77 2.44 2.26
N ARG A 19 8.05 3.49 2.68
CA ARG A 19 6.90 3.34 3.58
C ARG A 19 5.72 2.65 2.91
N LEU A 20 5.49 2.89 1.62
CA LEU A 20 4.46 2.21 0.85
C LEU A 20 4.75 0.70 0.77
N GLY A 21 6.00 0.31 0.50
CA GLY A 21 6.39 -1.10 0.53
C GLY A 21 6.18 -1.75 1.91
N GLN A 22 6.56 -1.06 2.99
CA GLN A 22 6.31 -1.57 4.36
C GLN A 22 4.82 -1.71 4.70
N LEU A 23 3.97 -0.83 4.19
CA LEU A 23 2.52 -0.91 4.39
C LEU A 23 1.94 -2.12 3.66
N GLN A 24 2.39 -2.39 2.42
CA GLN A 24 2.01 -3.56 1.65
C GLN A 24 2.42 -4.86 2.37
N GLU A 25 3.67 -5.00 2.82
CA GLU A 25 4.13 -6.19 3.55
C GLU A 25 3.30 -6.46 4.81
N ARG A 26 2.95 -5.41 5.55
CA ARG A 26 2.10 -5.51 6.75
C ARG A 26 0.68 -5.94 6.38
N GLN A 27 0.14 -5.36 5.33
CA GLN A 27 -1.21 -5.67 4.86
C GLN A 27 -1.31 -7.11 4.35
N ASP A 28 -0.33 -7.58 3.59
CA ASP A 28 -0.26 -8.96 3.13
C ASP A 28 -0.24 -9.95 4.29
N SER A 29 0.59 -9.68 5.31
CA SER A 29 0.64 -10.49 6.52
C SER A 29 -0.73 -10.56 7.21
N GLN A 30 -1.40 -9.42 7.36
CA GLN A 30 -2.72 -9.34 7.99
C GLN A 30 -3.83 -9.99 7.14
N SER A 31 -3.76 -9.86 5.81
CA SER A 31 -4.68 -10.48 4.85
C SER A 31 -4.59 -12.02 4.95
N GLN A 32 -3.38 -12.58 5.04
CA GLN A 32 -3.18 -14.03 5.23
C GLN A 32 -3.77 -14.56 6.53
N VAL A 33 -3.64 -13.81 7.64
CA VAL A 33 -4.26 -14.19 8.93
C VAL A 33 -5.79 -14.13 8.80
N THR A 34 -6.31 -13.05 8.22
CA THR A 34 -7.76 -12.84 8.06
C THR A 34 -8.40 -13.92 7.19
N ARG A 35 -7.73 -14.38 6.12
CA ARG A 35 -8.20 -15.49 5.28
C ARG A 35 -8.33 -16.79 6.07
N LYS A 36 -7.39 -17.09 6.99
CA LYS A 36 -7.47 -18.26 7.87
C LYS A 36 -8.63 -18.12 8.87
N ASP A 37 -8.82 -16.94 9.44
CA ASP A 37 -9.95 -16.68 10.34
C ASP A 37 -11.30 -16.86 9.64
N ILE A 38 -11.43 -16.38 8.40
CA ILE A 38 -12.64 -16.58 7.59
C ILE A 38 -12.88 -18.09 7.38
N ALA A 39 -11.85 -18.86 7.03
CA ALA A 39 -11.98 -20.31 6.87
C ALA A 39 -12.45 -20.99 8.16
N ASN A 40 -11.92 -20.59 9.31
CA ASN A 40 -12.33 -21.10 10.62
C ASN A 40 -13.81 -20.78 10.92
N LEU A 41 -14.25 -19.55 10.65
CA LEU A 41 -15.65 -19.14 10.85
C LEU A 41 -16.62 -19.89 9.93
N LEU A 42 -16.22 -20.14 8.68
CA LEU A 42 -16.99 -20.96 7.75
C LEU A 42 -17.13 -22.41 8.26
N GLN A 43 -16.07 -23.00 8.81
CA GLN A 43 -16.13 -24.35 9.41
C GLN A 43 -17.03 -24.41 10.65
N GLN A 44 -17.09 -23.33 11.44
CA GLN A 44 -17.94 -23.21 12.62
C GLN A 44 -19.42 -22.92 12.26
N GLY A 45 -19.71 -22.57 11.00
CA GLY A 45 -21.05 -22.24 10.52
C GLY A 45 -21.47 -20.79 10.76
N ASP A 46 -20.58 -19.93 11.26
CA ASP A 46 -20.85 -18.49 11.42
C ASP A 46 -20.63 -17.75 10.09
N LEU A 47 -21.61 -17.91 9.19
CA LEU A 47 -21.59 -17.31 7.86
C LEU A 47 -21.72 -15.78 7.89
N THR A 48 -22.37 -15.23 8.92
CA THR A 48 -22.59 -13.78 9.03
C THR A 48 -21.27 -13.08 9.31
N LEU A 49 -20.52 -13.54 10.32
CA LEU A 49 -19.23 -12.95 10.65
C LEU A 49 -18.17 -13.25 9.57
N ALA A 50 -18.20 -14.45 8.99
CA ALA A 50 -17.33 -14.81 7.87
C ALA A 50 -17.53 -13.86 6.66
N ARG A 51 -18.79 -13.56 6.30
CA ARG A 51 -19.09 -12.60 5.22
C ARG A 51 -18.64 -11.19 5.55
N ALA A 52 -18.89 -10.70 6.77
CA ALA A 52 -18.46 -9.37 7.18
C ALA A 52 -16.94 -9.22 7.10
N LYS A 53 -16.18 -10.22 7.59
CA LYS A 53 -14.72 -10.24 7.47
C LYS A 53 -14.24 -10.35 6.03
N ALA A 54 -14.90 -11.13 5.18
CA ALA A 54 -14.56 -11.22 3.77
C ALA A 54 -14.77 -9.88 3.03
N GLN A 55 -15.84 -9.14 3.35
CA GLN A 55 -16.08 -7.81 2.78
C GLN A 55 -15.01 -6.80 3.21
N ALA A 56 -14.63 -6.81 4.49
CA ALA A 56 -13.53 -5.98 4.98
C ALA A 56 -12.21 -6.32 4.27
N LEU A 57 -11.92 -7.62 4.12
CA LEU A 57 -10.72 -8.10 3.43
C LEU A 57 -10.66 -7.64 1.96
N VAL A 58 -11.79 -7.66 1.24
CA VAL A 58 -11.84 -7.17 -0.16
C VAL A 58 -11.53 -5.67 -0.23
N HIS A 59 -12.01 -4.89 0.73
CA HIS A 59 -11.70 -3.47 0.80
C HIS A 59 -10.21 -3.24 1.09
N ASP A 60 -9.65 -4.00 2.03
CA ASP A 60 -8.24 -3.92 2.38
C ASP A 60 -7.36 -4.31 1.18
N ASP A 61 -7.63 -5.45 0.52
CA ASP A 61 -6.88 -5.87 -0.67
C ASP A 61 -6.91 -4.77 -1.77
N SER A 62 -8.04 -4.06 -1.95
CA SER A 62 -8.14 -2.92 -2.88
C SER A 62 -7.25 -1.72 -2.50
N LEU A 63 -7.03 -1.49 -1.21
CA LEU A 63 -6.07 -0.47 -0.74
C LEU A 63 -4.62 -0.90 -0.99
N GLY A 64 -4.34 -2.20 -0.94
CA GLY A 64 -3.04 -2.76 -1.29
C GLY A 64 -2.66 -2.44 -2.74
N ASP A 65 -3.58 -2.69 -3.67
CA ASP A 65 -3.42 -2.36 -5.10
C ASP A 65 -3.13 -0.86 -5.30
N LEU A 66 -3.80 0.01 -4.52
CA LEU A 66 -3.55 1.45 -4.56
C LEU A 66 -2.15 1.81 -4.06
N PHE A 67 -1.67 1.18 -2.98
CA PHE A 67 -0.33 1.43 -2.47
C PHE A 67 0.75 1.00 -3.47
N GLU A 68 0.58 -0.16 -4.11
CA GLU A 68 1.48 -0.63 -5.17
C GLU A 68 1.52 0.36 -6.34
N ALA A 69 0.35 0.83 -6.80
CA ALA A 69 0.27 1.83 -7.85
C ALA A 69 0.98 3.13 -7.46
N LEU A 70 0.76 3.63 -6.24
CA LEU A 70 1.42 4.83 -5.74
C LEU A 70 2.94 4.65 -5.62
N GLU A 71 3.40 3.50 -5.14
CA GLU A 71 4.83 3.20 -5.02
C GLU A 71 5.50 3.24 -6.39
N MET A 72 4.88 2.63 -7.39
CA MET A 72 5.37 2.63 -8.76
C MET A 72 5.48 4.07 -9.32
N HIS A 73 4.45 4.90 -9.12
CA HIS A 73 4.47 6.29 -9.58
C HIS A 73 5.56 7.10 -8.86
N VAL A 74 5.71 6.94 -7.54
CA VAL A 74 6.76 7.61 -6.77
C VAL A 74 8.14 7.14 -7.22
N GLY A 75 8.32 5.84 -7.49
CA GLY A 75 9.54 5.26 -8.04
C GLY A 75 9.93 5.91 -9.37
N LEU A 76 8.98 6.02 -10.30
CA LEU A 76 9.18 6.69 -11.60
C LEU A 76 9.59 8.15 -11.43
N ILE A 77 8.93 8.90 -10.54
CA ILE A 77 9.27 10.30 -10.28
C ILE A 77 10.69 10.43 -9.72
N VAL A 78 11.11 9.50 -8.84
CA VAL A 78 12.46 9.51 -8.27
C VAL A 78 13.53 9.19 -9.33
N GLU A 79 13.23 8.26 -10.24
CA GLU A 79 14.11 7.88 -11.36
C GLU A 79 14.32 9.04 -12.33
N HIS A 80 13.22 9.71 -12.71
CA HIS A 80 13.23 10.85 -13.63
C HIS A 80 13.37 12.22 -12.95
N PHE A 81 13.74 12.26 -11.66
CA PHE A 81 13.75 13.49 -10.89
C PHE A 81 14.68 14.58 -11.46
N GLY A 82 15.76 14.18 -12.15
CA GLY A 82 16.67 15.13 -12.81
C GLY A 82 16.00 15.94 -13.95
N GLU A 83 14.90 15.45 -14.52
CA GLU A 83 14.11 16.21 -15.50
C GLU A 83 13.29 17.32 -14.84
N LEU A 84 12.93 17.15 -13.56
CA LEU A 84 12.21 18.14 -12.76
C LEU A 84 13.13 19.24 -12.22
N GLU A 85 14.43 18.94 -12.04
CA GLU A 85 15.45 19.93 -11.63
C GLU A 85 15.88 20.83 -12.80
N ASN A 86 15.80 20.34 -14.04
CA ASN A 86 16.29 21.02 -15.24
C ASN A 86 15.24 21.92 -15.94
N LYS A 87 14.10 22.21 -15.30
CA LYS A 87 13.04 23.13 -15.78
C LYS A 87 12.85 24.30 -14.82
#